data_AF-A0A7J3J2B7-F1
#
_entry.id   AF-A0A7J3J2B7-F1
#
_cell.length_a   1.000
_cell.length_b   1.000
_cell.length_c   1.000
_cell.angle_alpha   90.00
_cell.angle_beta   90.00
_cell.angle_gamma   90.00
#
_symmetry.space_group_name_H-M   'P 1'
#
loop_
_entity.id
_entity.type
_entity.pdbx_description
1 polymer ?
#
loop_
_entity_poly.entity_id
_entity_poly.type
_entity_poly.pdbx_seq_one_letter_code
_entity_poly.pdbx_strand_id
1 'polypeptide(L)'
;MRTALNGRVFYEHVDVSGASAEMLRNAGVKVAKAFPDFEVWVTCGPWRTYDVRYEVDWEQKIIALDFYSVRPGFKYLDEIIEAIRKDLMKRETK
;
A
#
# COMPACT_ATOMS: atom_id res chain seq x y z
N MET A 1 16.32 -16.25 -10.98
CA MET A 1 16.20 -16.31 -9.51
C MET A 1 15.03 -15.40 -9.10
N ARG A 2 13.89 -15.94 -8.65
CA ARG A 2 12.74 -15.17 -8.16
C ARG A 2 12.62 -15.42 -6.67
N THR A 3 13.16 -14.53 -5.84
CA THR A 3 12.99 -14.59 -4.39
C THR A 3 11.64 -14.00 -4.02
N ALA A 4 10.71 -14.89 -3.71
CA ALA A 4 9.43 -14.60 -3.08
C ALA A 4 9.65 -14.35 -1.58
N LEU A 5 9.35 -13.16 -1.08
CA LEU A 5 9.15 -12.90 0.35
C LEU A 5 7.94 -11.97 0.50
N ASN A 6 6.77 -12.58 0.75
CA ASN A 6 5.63 -12.08 1.56
C ASN A 6 4.99 -10.73 1.19
N GLY A 7 4.37 -10.67 0.01
CA GLY A 7 3.63 -9.51 -0.50
C GLY A 7 4.40 -8.88 -1.66
N ARG A 8 3.91 -9.09 -2.89
CA ARG A 8 4.55 -8.54 -4.08
C ARG A 8 4.29 -7.04 -4.10
N VAL A 9 5.31 -6.25 -3.76
CA VAL A 9 5.22 -4.80 -3.84
C VAL A 9 5.51 -4.34 -5.25
N PHE A 10 4.51 -3.80 -5.94
CA PHE A 10 4.66 -3.27 -7.30
C PHE A 10 4.71 -1.75 -7.27
N TYR A 11 5.68 -1.16 -7.96
CA TYR A 11 5.89 0.28 -8.03
C TYR A 11 5.64 0.76 -9.46
N GLU A 12 4.47 1.36 -9.72
CA GLU A 12 4.16 1.96 -11.03
C GLU A 12 4.27 3.48 -10.93
N HIS A 13 4.92 4.11 -11.92
CA HIS A 13 5.14 5.56 -12.00
C HIS A 13 5.91 6.23 -10.85
N VAL A 14 6.90 5.54 -10.28
CA VAL A 14 7.73 6.08 -9.20
C VAL A 14 8.88 6.92 -9.77
N ASP A 15 8.57 8.16 -10.18
CA ASP A 15 9.59 9.17 -10.56
C ASP A 15 10.12 9.89 -9.30
N VAL A 16 10.52 9.11 -8.31
CA VAL A 16 11.05 9.62 -7.04
C VAL A 16 12.42 9.03 -6.78
N SER A 17 13.36 9.93 -6.54
CA SER A 17 14.73 9.63 -6.11
C SER A 17 14.92 10.05 -4.64
N GLY A 18 15.95 9.51 -3.99
CA GLY A 18 16.31 9.86 -2.61
C GLY A 18 15.27 9.43 -1.56
N ALA A 19 15.13 10.22 -0.50
CA ALA A 19 14.34 9.89 0.70
C ALA A 19 12.85 9.58 0.41
N SER A 20 12.27 10.15 -0.65
CA SER A 20 10.87 9.90 -1.02
C SER A 20 10.66 8.47 -1.56
N ALA A 21 11.64 7.93 -2.27
CA ALA A 21 11.59 6.55 -2.78
C ALA A 21 11.68 5.53 -1.65
N GLU A 22 12.55 5.80 -0.65
CA GLU A 22 12.68 4.95 0.54
C GLU A 22 11.40 4.95 1.37
N MET A 23 10.77 6.12 1.55
CA MET A 23 9.49 6.20 2.26
C MET A 23 8.37 5.41 1.55
N LEU A 24 8.31 5.41 0.21
CA LEU A 24 7.32 4.58 -0.52
C LEU A 24 7.59 3.10 -0.34
N ARG A 25 8.87 2.71 -0.35
CA ARG A 25 9.25 1.34 -0.07
C ARG A 25 8.83 0.91 1.31
N ASN A 26 9.10 1.75 2.31
CA ASN A 26 8.69 1.51 3.69
C ASN A 26 7.17 1.43 3.82
N ALA A 27 6.42 2.22 3.05
CA ALA A 27 4.95 2.17 3.05
C ALA A 27 4.44 0.81 2.55
N GLY A 28 4.91 0.38 1.37
CA GLY A 28 4.53 -0.91 0.80
C GLY A 28 4.92 -2.08 1.69
N VAL A 29 6.14 -2.07 2.25
CA VAL A 29 6.61 -3.11 3.18
C VAL A 29 5.78 -3.15 4.46
N LYS A 30 5.40 -1.99 5.01
CA LYS A 30 4.57 -1.93 6.23
C LYS A 30 3.21 -2.58 6.00
N VAL A 31 2.57 -2.31 4.86
CA VAL A 31 1.28 -2.92 4.51
C VAL A 31 1.43 -4.40 4.18
N ALA A 32 2.44 -4.80 3.41
CA ALA A 32 2.70 -6.21 3.09
C ALA A 32 2.94 -7.07 4.34
N LYS A 33 3.65 -6.53 5.34
CA LYS A 33 3.82 -7.20 6.65
C LYS A 33 2.52 -7.33 7.43
N ALA A 34 1.60 -6.37 7.29
CA ALA A 34 0.30 -6.41 7.96
C ALA A 34 -0.68 -7.39 7.29
N PHE A 35 -0.52 -7.65 5.99
CA PHE A 35 -1.40 -8.49 5.18
C PHE A 35 -0.57 -9.46 4.32
N PRO A 36 0.02 -10.53 4.91
CA PRO A 36 0.96 -11.40 4.23
C PRO A 36 0.35 -12.18 3.04
N ASP A 37 -0.97 -12.34 3.04
CA ASP A 37 -1.71 -13.04 1.98
C ASP A 37 -2.09 -12.13 0.80
N PHE A 38 -1.75 -10.84 0.86
CA PHE A 38 -2.08 -9.86 -0.18
C PHE A 38 -0.83 -9.39 -0.93
N GLU A 39 -0.98 -9.14 -2.23
CA GLU A 39 -0.06 -8.32 -3.00
C GLU A 39 -0.32 -6.83 -2.70
N VAL A 40 0.73 -6.00 -2.72
CA VAL A 40 0.61 -4.57 -2.36
C VAL A 40 1.09 -3.72 -3.51
N TRP A 41 0.21 -2.99 -4.17
CA TRP A 41 0.60 -2.13 -5.28
C TRP A 41 0.75 -0.72 -4.74
N VAL A 42 1.88 -0.07 -5.02
CA VAL A 42 2.18 1.27 -4.51
C VAL A 42 2.49 2.17 -5.69
N THR A 43 1.60 3.13 -5.93
CA THR A 43 1.75 4.15 -6.96
C THR A 43 1.98 5.51 -6.32
N CYS A 44 2.72 6.37 -6.99
CA CYS A 44 2.96 7.74 -6.54
C CYS A 44 3.00 8.67 -7.74
N GLY A 45 2.53 9.90 -7.60
CA GLY A 45 2.72 10.90 -8.65
C GLY A 45 1.96 12.21 -8.44
N PRO A 46 2.23 13.19 -9.32
CA PRO A 46 1.68 14.54 -9.17
C PRO A 46 0.17 14.61 -9.46
N TRP A 47 -0.44 15.76 -9.14
CA TRP A 47 -1.81 16.14 -9.52
C TRP A 47 -2.97 15.34 -8.91
N ARG A 48 -2.73 14.64 -7.80
CA ARG A 48 -3.79 14.00 -7.02
C ARG A 48 -4.42 14.99 -6.04
N THR A 49 -5.73 14.88 -5.83
CA THR A 49 -6.51 15.75 -4.92
C THR A 49 -6.59 15.22 -3.49
N TYR A 50 -5.73 14.26 -3.13
CA TYR A 50 -5.72 13.54 -1.85
C TYR A 50 -4.28 13.18 -1.46
N ASP A 51 -3.98 13.02 -0.17
CA ASP A 51 -2.63 12.66 0.27
C ASP A 51 -2.28 11.19 -0.04
N VAL A 52 -3.21 10.28 0.28
CA VAL A 52 -3.15 8.85 -0.04
C VAL A 52 -4.56 8.29 -0.19
N ARG A 53 -4.75 7.36 -1.12
CA ARG A 53 -5.95 6.52 -1.25
C ARG A 53 -5.56 5.05 -1.22
N TYR A 54 -6.51 4.20 -0.87
CA TYR A 54 -6.34 2.76 -0.96
C TYR A 54 -7.58 2.08 -1.51
N GLU A 55 -7.36 0.95 -2.19
CA GLU A 55 -8.39 0.04 -2.65
C GLU A 55 -7.96 -1.39 -2.34
N VAL A 56 -8.93 -2.27 -2.07
CA VAL A 56 -8.67 -3.69 -1.78
C VAL A 56 -9.51 -4.57 -2.68
N ASP A 57 -8.82 -5.32 -3.54
CA ASP A 57 -9.38 -6.44 -4.27
C ASP A 57 -9.26 -7.70 -3.41
N TRP A 58 -10.39 -8.12 -2.85
CA TRP A 58 -10.46 -9.27 -1.95
C TRP A 58 -10.41 -10.62 -2.66
N GLU A 59 -10.76 -10.64 -3.95
CA GLU A 59 -10.78 -11.84 -4.79
C GLU A 59 -9.37 -12.15 -5.29
N GLN A 60 -8.70 -11.13 -5.86
CA GLN A 60 -7.33 -11.25 -6.35
C GLN A 60 -6.28 -11.11 -5.24
N LYS A 61 -6.71 -10.73 -4.03
CA LYS A 61 -5.83 -10.43 -2.88
C LYS A 61 -4.83 -9.33 -3.18
N ILE A 62 -5.31 -8.19 -3.66
CA ILE A 62 -4.48 -7.02 -3.97
C ILE A 62 -4.89 -5.83 -3.10
N ILE A 63 -3.92 -5.15 -2.50
CA ILE A 63 -4.09 -3.86 -1.82
C ILE A 63 -3.35 -2.81 -2.64
N ALA A 64 -4.09 -1.90 -3.29
CA ALA A 64 -3.50 -0.78 -4.00
C ALA A 64 -3.42 0.44 -3.07
N LEU A 65 -2.26 1.08 -3.00
CA LEU A 65 -1.98 2.33 -2.30
C LEU A 65 -1.56 3.37 -3.33
N ASP A 66 -2.27 4.49 -3.38
CA ASP A 66 -2.00 5.55 -4.34
C ASP A 66 -1.67 6.87 -3.65
N PHE A 67 -0.44 7.37 -3.84
CA PHE A 67 0.09 8.54 -3.15
C PHE A 67 0.17 9.77 -4.08
N TYR A 68 -0.30 10.92 -3.60
CA TYR A 68 0.08 12.22 -4.17
C TYR A 68 1.53 12.55 -3.87
N SER A 69 1.83 12.51 -2.58
CA SER A 69 3.16 12.70 -2.04
C SER A 69 3.32 11.81 -0.84
N VAL A 70 4.45 11.11 -0.82
CA VAL A 70 4.76 10.09 0.18
C VAL A 70 4.81 10.67 1.58
N ARG A 71 5.37 11.88 1.73
CA ARG A 71 5.55 12.52 3.04
C ARG A 71 4.23 12.82 3.75
N PRO A 72 3.26 13.54 3.14
CA PRO A 72 1.96 13.75 3.78
C PRO A 72 1.12 12.47 3.82
N GLY A 73 1.24 11.57 2.84
CA GLY A 73 0.47 10.33 2.81
C GLY A 73 0.87 9.30 3.88
N PHE A 74 2.17 9.20 4.21
CA PHE A 74 2.68 8.18 5.14
C PHE A 74 2.07 8.26 6.54
N LYS A 75 1.68 9.46 7.00
CA LYS A 75 1.07 9.66 8.32
C LYS A 75 -0.29 8.96 8.48
N TYR A 76 -0.98 8.66 7.38
CA TYR A 76 -2.27 7.98 7.38
C TYR A 76 -2.16 6.46 7.25
N LEU A 77 -0.94 5.91 7.13
CA LEU A 77 -0.77 4.50 6.79
C LEU A 77 -1.25 3.56 7.90
N ASP A 78 -1.09 3.94 9.16
CA ASP A 78 -1.62 3.15 10.29
C ASP A 78 -3.16 3.13 10.29
N GLU A 79 -3.79 4.26 10.01
CA GLU A 79 -5.25 4.35 9.90
C GLU A 79 -5.79 3.50 8.74
N ILE A 80 -5.09 3.50 7.60
CA ILE A 80 -5.42 2.64 6.45
C ILE A 80 -5.32 1.15 6.82
N ILE A 81 -4.24 0.74 7.48
CA ILE A 81 -4.06 -0.66 7.90
C ILE A 81 -5.20 -1.09 8.84
N GLU A 82 -5.56 -0.25 9.81
CA GLU A 82 -6.66 -0.57 10.73
C GLU A 82 -8.02 -0.60 10.03
N ALA A 83 -8.25 0.25 9.03
CA ALA A 83 -9.47 0.22 8.22
C ALA A 83 -9.58 -1.10 7.43
N ILE A 84 -8.51 -1.52 6.76
CA ILE A 84 -8.46 -2.78 5.99
C ILE A 84 -8.68 -3.98 6.91
N ARG A 85 -8.06 -4.01 8.11
CA ARG A 85 -8.27 -5.08 9.11
C ARG A 85 -9.74 -5.19 9.54
N LYS A 86 -10.38 -4.07 9.84
CA LYS A 86 -11.80 -4.05 10.23
C LYS A 86 -12.69 -4.60 9.13
N ASP A 87 -12.39 -4.27 7.87
CA ASP A 87 -13.18 -4.75 6.75
C ASP A 87 -12.92 -6.22 6.42
N LEU A 88 -11.70 -6.73 6.62
CA LEU A 88 -11.40 -8.16 6.53
C LEU A 88 -12.19 -8.97 7.58
N MET A 89 -12.16 -8.56 8.85
CA MET A 89 -12.91 -9.24 9.93
C MET A 89 -14.42 -9.30 9.65
N LYS A 90 -15.01 -8.21 9.14
CA LYS A 90 -16.43 -8.17 8.76
C LYS A 90 -16.77 -9.16 7.64
N ARG A 91 -15.83 -9.43 6.74
CA ARG A 91 -16.01 -10.36 5.63
C ARG A 91 -15.87 -11.82 6.07
N GLU A 92 -15.01 -12.12 7.05
CA GLU A 92 -14.86 -13.47 7.59
C GLU A 92 -16.01 -13.88 8.52
N THR A 93 -16.74 -12.91 9.08
CA THR A 93 -17.91 -13.16 9.95
C THR A 93 -19.22 -13.38 9.14
N LYS A 94 -19.18 -13.27 7.81
CA LYS A 94 -20.32 -13.49 6.91
C LYS A 94 -20.20 -14.81 6.18
#